data_AF-A0A645E988-F1
#
_entry.id   AF-A0A645E988-F1
#
_cell.length_a   1.000
_cell.length_b   1.000
_cell.length_c   1.000
_cell.angle_alpha   90.00
_cell.angle_beta   90.00
_cell.angle_gamma   90.00
#
_symmetry.space_group_name_H-M   'P 1'
#
loop_
_entity.id
_entity.type
_entity.pdbx_description
1 polymer ?
#
loop_
_entity_poly.entity_id
_entity_poly.type
_entity_poly.pdbx_seq_one_letter_code
_entity_poly.pdbx_strand_id
1 'polypeptide(L)'
;MYYIHEDDIKRYTVNAGISPMNCGCVVAAQKTSSKRREIKDMIKELKLNFKDVEKSIFQSAQNVSMDSILGWEKSGKKYSFLDFYNED
;
A
#
# COMPACT_ATOMS: atom_id res chain seq x y z
N MET A 1 -4.44 -6.06 10.18
CA MET A 1 -3.19 -5.51 10.72
C MET A 1 -2.56 -4.59 9.68
N TYR A 2 -3.00 -3.33 9.59
CA TYR A 2 -2.50 -2.40 8.56
C TYR A 2 -1.50 -1.36 9.10
N TYR A 3 -1.42 -1.20 10.43
CA TYR A 3 -0.41 -0.38 11.12
C TYR A 3 0.81 -1.17 11.61
N ILE A 4 0.91 -2.46 11.26
CA ILE A 4 1.99 -3.35 11.74
C ILE A 4 2.80 -3.75 10.52
N HIS A 5 4.13 -3.60 10.58
CA HIS A 5 5.00 -4.04 9.49
C HIS A 5 4.97 -5.56 9.37
N GLU A 6 4.98 -6.06 8.14
CA GLU A 6 4.94 -7.50 7.87
C GLU A 6 6.12 -8.26 8.52
N ASP A 7 7.29 -7.63 8.60
CA ASP A 7 8.47 -8.23 9.23
C ASP A 7 8.31 -8.41 10.74
N ASP A 8 7.54 -7.55 11.41
CA ASP A 8 7.19 -7.73 12.82
C ASP A 8 6.27 -8.94 13.01
N ILE A 9 5.32 -9.13 12.10
CA ILE A 9 4.42 -10.31 12.12
C ILE A 9 5.23 -11.60 11.92
N LYS A 10 6.20 -11.60 10.99
CA LYS A 10 7.10 -12.74 10.77
C LYS A 10 7.93 -13.03 12.02
N ARG A 11 8.57 -12.00 12.60
CA ARG A 11 9.35 -12.12 13.84
C ARG A 11 8.52 -12.68 14.98
N TYR A 12 7.32 -12.13 15.20
CA TYR A 12 6.41 -12.60 16.24
C TYR A 12 6.01 -14.06 16.05
N THR A 13 5.61 -14.43 14.82
CA THR A 13 5.21 -15.81 14.47
C THR A 13 6.31 -16.81 14.79
N VAL A 14 7.56 -16.51 14.39
CA VAL A 14 8.72 -17.37 14.66
C VAL A 14 9.03 -17.45 16.16
N ASN A 15 9.06 -16.30 16.85
CA ASN A 15 9.36 -16.25 18.29
C ASN A 15 8.29 -16.95 19.14
N ALA A 16 7.04 -16.96 18.68
CA ALA A 16 5.93 -17.65 19.32
C ALA A 16 5.89 -19.16 18.99
N GLY A 17 6.79 -19.68 18.16
CA GLY A 17 6.81 -21.08 17.75
C GLY A 17 5.62 -21.48 16.86
N ILE A 18 4.98 -20.51 16.20
CA ILE A 18 3.82 -20.75 15.34
C ILE A 18 4.30 -21.11 13.94
N SER A 19 3.83 -22.25 13.41
CA SER A 19 4.10 -22.67 12.04
C SER A 19 2.83 -22.54 11.19
N PRO A 20 2.66 -21.42 10.44
CA PRO A 20 1.48 -21.21 9.62
C PRO A 20 1.50 -22.13 8.38
N MET A 21 0.33 -22.69 8.05
CA MET A 21 0.18 -23.50 6.85
C MET A 21 0.23 -22.63 5.59
N ASN A 22 0.93 -23.08 4.55
CA ASN A 22 0.88 -22.44 3.24
C ASN A 22 -0.51 -22.63 2.62
N CYS A 23 -1.11 -21.56 2.09
CA CYS A 23 -2.49 -21.50 1.56
C CYS A 23 -2.78 -22.41 0.33
N GLY A 24 -1.88 -23.33 -0.05
CA GLY A 24 -2.07 -24.29 -1.14
C GLY A 24 -2.09 -23.71 -2.56
N CYS A 25 -2.31 -22.41 -2.75
CA CYS A 25 -2.33 -21.78 -4.06
C CYS A 25 -0.92 -21.55 -4.62
N VAL A 26 -0.77 -21.59 -5.95
CA VAL A 26 0.52 -21.43 -6.64
C VAL A 26 1.18 -20.06 -6.39
N VAL A 27 0.37 -19.03 -6.14
CA VAL A 27 0.83 -17.68 -5.80
C VAL A 27 1.45 -17.66 -4.41
N ALA A 28 0.78 -18.24 -3.40
CA ALA A 28 1.32 -18.34 -2.04
C ALA A 28 2.53 -19.29 -1.98
N ALA A 29 2.54 -20.32 -2.82
CA ALA A 29 3.69 -21.20 -3.01
C ALA A 29 4.86 -20.53 -3.77
N GLN A 30 4.73 -19.26 -4.14
CA GLN A 30 5.73 -18.48 -4.88
C GLN A 30 6.12 -19.08 -6.25
N LYS A 31 5.29 -20.00 -6.77
CA LYS A 31 5.48 -20.67 -8.07
C LYS A 31 4.99 -19.81 -9.24
N THR A 32 4.34 -18.69 -8.96
CA THR A 32 3.86 -17.73 -9.96
C THR A 32 4.05 -16.31 -9.43
N SER A 33 4.43 -15.38 -10.30
CA SER A 33 4.60 -13.97 -9.93
C SER A 33 3.25 -13.32 -9.60
N SER A 34 3.27 -12.23 -8.85
CA SER A 34 2.09 -11.41 -8.62
C SER A 34 2.48 -9.94 -8.58
N LYS A 35 1.57 -9.06 -8.98
CA LYS A 35 1.80 -7.61 -8.87
C LYS A 35 2.04 -7.16 -7.44
N ARG A 36 1.42 -7.81 -6.45
CA ARG A 36 1.71 -7.58 -5.04
C ARG A 36 3.18 -7.83 -4.69
N ARG A 37 3.79 -8.90 -5.23
CA ARG A 37 5.21 -9.21 -5.00
C ARG A 37 6.10 -8.16 -5.66
N GLU A 38 5.84 -7.84 -6.92
CA GLU A 38 6.57 -6.82 -7.68
C GLU A 38 6.60 -5.46 -6.96
N ILE A 39 5.45 -5.01 -6.44
CA ILE A 39 5.37 -3.75 -5.67
C ILE A 39 6.12 -3.84 -4.34
N LYS A 40 6.07 -4.97 -3.63
CA LYS A 40 6.85 -5.15 -2.39
C LYS A 40 8.35 -5.09 -2.64
N ASP A 41 8.81 -5.73 -3.72
CA ASP A 41 10.22 -5.70 -4.10
C ASP A 41 10.65 -4.28 -4.48
N MET A 42 9.83 -3.55 -5.25
CA MET A 42 10.07 -2.13 -5.57
C MET A 42 10.17 -1.25 -4.31
N ILE A 43 9.25 -1.38 -3.35
CA ILE A 43 9.27 -0.62 -2.10
C ILE A 43 10.54 -0.96 -1.28
N LYS A 44 10.95 -2.23 -1.28
CA LYS A 44 12.18 -2.67 -0.59
C LYS A 44 13.43 -2.01 -1.18
N GLU A 45 13.53 -1.91 -2.51
CA GLU A 45 14.64 -1.21 -3.17
C GLU A 45 14.64 0.29 -2.86
N LEU A 46 13.47 0.94 -2.86
CA LEU A 46 13.37 2.36 -2.49
C LEU A 46 13.82 2.62 -1.04
N LYS A 47 13.59 1.65 -0.14
CA LYS A 47 13.97 1.75 1.28
C LYS A 47 15.47 1.86 1.50
N LEU A 48 16.30 1.40 0.55
CA LEU A 48 17.76 1.48 0.62
C LEU A 48 18.24 2.94 0.67
N ASN A 49 17.60 3.82 -0.10
CA ASN A 49 17.95 5.24 -0.18
C ASN A 49 16.98 6.13 0.60
N PHE A 50 15.79 5.63 0.94
CA PHE A 50 14.79 6.39 1.70
C PHE A 50 14.14 5.54 2.80
N LYS A 51 14.67 5.67 4.03
CA LYS A 51 14.27 4.88 5.20
C LYS A 51 12.76 4.91 5.50
N ASP A 52 12.12 6.06 5.30
CA ASP A 52 10.71 6.28 5.66
C ASP A 52 9.74 6.15 4.47
N VAL A 53 10.19 5.58 3.35
CA VAL A 53 9.37 5.45 2.13
C VAL A 53 8.04 4.74 2.35
N GLU A 54 8.02 3.68 3.15
CA GLU A 54 6.78 2.93 3.48
C GLU A 54 5.77 3.83 4.20
N LYS A 55 6.25 4.67 5.13
CA LYS A 55 5.41 5.61 5.89
C LYS A 55 4.88 6.70 4.96
N SER A 56 5.72 7.28 4.11
CA SER A 56 5.30 8.31 3.14
C SER A 56 4.26 7.78 2.15
N ILE A 57 4.46 6.58 1.61
CA ILE A 57 3.47 5.94 0.72
C ILE A 57 2.17 5.71 1.47
N PHE A 58 2.22 5.17 2.69
CA PHE A 58 1.02 4.90 3.49
C PHE A 58 0.26 6.19 3.86
N GLN A 59 0.99 7.27 4.15
CA GLN A 59 0.42 8.58 4.48
C GLN A 59 0.04 9.41 3.25
N SER A 60 0.44 9.03 2.04
CA SER A 60 0.16 9.78 0.81
C SER A 60 -1.35 9.97 0.52
N ALA A 61 -2.20 9.11 1.07
CA ALA A 61 -3.64 9.22 0.97
C ALA A 61 -4.27 10.06 2.11
N GLN A 62 -3.47 10.49 3.10
CA GLN A 62 -3.94 11.27 4.24
C GLN A 62 -3.74 12.75 3.99
N ASN A 63 -4.73 13.56 4.35
CA ASN A 63 -4.65 15.03 4.34
C ASN A 63 -4.14 15.61 3.00
N VAL A 64 -4.65 15.09 1.89
CA VAL A 64 -4.29 15.53 0.55
C VAL A 64 -4.95 16.86 0.21
N SER A 65 -4.23 17.74 -0.49
CA SER A 65 -4.78 19.01 -0.98
C SER A 65 -5.79 18.74 -2.09
N MET A 66 -7.06 19.08 -1.87
CA MET A 66 -8.12 18.90 -2.86
C MET A 66 -7.90 19.74 -4.12
N ASP A 67 -7.29 20.93 -3.98
CA ASP A 67 -6.98 21.83 -5.09
C ASP A 67 -5.92 21.24 -6.05
N SER A 68 -5.16 20.24 -5.58
CA SER A 68 -4.15 19.55 -6.37
C SER A 68 -4.62 18.21 -6.96
N ILE A 69 -5.91 17.86 -6.78
CA ILE A 69 -6.47 16.59 -7.24
C ILE A 69 -7.34 16.85 -8.48
N LEU A 70 -6.97 16.22 -9.59
CA LEU A 70 -7.69 16.36 -10.87
C LEU A 70 -9.12 15.81 -10.83
N GLY A 71 -9.39 14.85 -9.94
CA GLY A 71 -10.74 14.35 -9.74
C GLY A 71 -10.83 13.46 -8.50
N TRP A 72 -11.98 13.52 -7.83
CA TRP A 72 -12.27 12.78 -6.61
C TRP A 72 -13.69 12.23 -6.61
N GLU A 73 -13.95 11.24 -5.76
CA GLU A 73 -15.29 10.71 -5.56
C GLU A 73 -15.78 11.07 -4.16
N LYS A 74 -16.99 11.63 -4.07
CA LYS A 74 -17.66 11.91 -2.80
C LYS A 74 -19.10 11.40 -2.87
N SER A 75 -19.42 10.45 -1.99
CA SER A 75 -20.75 9.84 -1.87
C SER A 75 -21.27 9.23 -3.18
N GLY A 76 -20.39 8.54 -3.93
CA GLY A 76 -20.74 7.90 -5.20
C GLY A 76 -20.85 8.85 -6.40
N LYS A 77 -20.70 10.16 -6.19
CA LYS A 77 -20.61 11.15 -7.27
C LYS A 77 -19.14 11.47 -7.53
N LYS A 78 -18.74 11.36 -8.80
CA LYS A 78 -17.42 11.77 -9.27
C LYS A 78 -17.43 13.27 -9.55
N TYR A 79 -16.37 13.93 -9.12
CA TYR A 79 -16.10 15.34 -9.33
C TYR A 79 -14.77 15.44 -10.08
N SER A 80 -14.73 16.31 -11.08
CA SER A 80 -13.51 16.71 -11.78
C SER A 80 -13.12 18.10 -11.30
N PHE A 81 -11.82 18.40 -11.27
CA PHE A 81 -11.35 19.77 -11.10
C PHE A 81 -12.01 20.73 -12.10
N LEU A 82 -12.26 20.26 -13.34
CA LEU A 82 -12.91 21.03 -14.39
C LEU A 82 -14.36 21.45 -14.04
N ASP A 83 -15.03 20.73 -13.14
CA ASP A 83 -16.41 21.05 -12.74
C ASP A 83 -16.47 22.38 -11.97
N PHE A 84 -15.37 22.79 -11.33
CA PHE A 84 -15.26 24.00 -10.52
C PHE A 84 -14.38 25.08 -11.18
N TYR A 85 -13.81 24.79 -12.36
CA TYR A 85 -12.82 25.65 -13.02
C TYR A 85 -13.37 27.02 -13.47
N ASN A 86 -14.69 27.12 -13.68
CA ASN A 86 -15.36 28.35 -14.11
C ASN A 86 -16.20 29.00 -12.99
N GLU A 87 -16.09 28.53 -11.74
CA GLU A 87 -16.86 29.07 -10.60
C GLU A 87 -16.14 30.23 -9.87
N ASP A 88 -15.06 30.77 -10.45
CA ASP A 88 -14.37 32.01 -10.03
C ASP A 88 -14.80 33.24 -10.86
#